data_AF-A0A951K7J9-F1
#
_entry.id   AF-A0A951K7J9-F1
#
_cell.length_a   1.000
_cell.length_b   1.000
_cell.length_c   1.000
_cell.angle_alpha   90.00
_cell.angle_beta   90.00
_cell.angle_gamma   90.00
#
_symmetry.space_group_name_H-M   'P 1'
#
loop_
_entity.id
_entity.type
_entity.pdbx_description
1 polymer ?
#
loop_
_entity_poly.entity_id
_entity_poly.type
_entity_poly.pdbx_seq_one_letter_code
_entity_poly.pdbx_strand_id
1 'polypeptide(L)'
;MRPEAPPELLDAIERWAVLSRSERAEVGRALRRLGWTYGEIREVIAVPKGTLAGWCREIRLTGEQIAAIKRRTVTQRGVPRDTQRKRRAEIVRIQADAREFAVANTDPAALRRFIGWVRVHHDPAPTSSSRCTCTGETTRPRPGSGGRRLMLDAPDFTKTFIKPAGTGHRKNRLPYGVCKTRMRRGTDAWYRTLTWITAIAATWAPDSRTTD
;
A
#
# COMPACT_ATOMS: atom_id res chain seq x y z
N MET A 1 19.72 -28.23 19.94
CA MET A 1 18.68 -28.86 20.77
C MET A 1 17.68 -27.79 21.19
N ARG A 2 16.39 -28.07 21.09
CA ARG A 2 15.31 -27.20 21.58
C ARG A 2 15.32 -27.23 23.11
N PRO A 3 15.11 -26.10 23.82
CA PRO A 3 14.95 -26.14 25.27
C PRO A 3 13.71 -26.95 25.63
N GLU A 4 13.78 -27.78 26.66
CA GLU A 4 12.60 -28.49 27.16
C GLU A 4 11.64 -27.49 27.81
N ALA A 5 10.34 -27.66 27.54
CA ALA A 5 9.30 -26.87 28.17
C ALA A 5 8.86 -27.56 29.47
N PRO A 6 8.64 -26.81 30.56
CA PRO A 6 8.05 -27.36 31.77
C PRO A 6 6.67 -27.99 31.51
N PRO A 7 6.26 -29.04 32.26
CA PRO A 7 4.97 -29.73 32.06
C PRO A 7 3.76 -28.79 32.04
N GLU A 8 3.72 -27.81 32.94
CA GLU A 8 2.62 -26.85 33.03
C GLU A 8 2.46 -26.00 31.74
N LEU A 9 3.57 -25.77 31.03
CA LEU A 9 3.57 -25.04 29.78
C LEU A 9 3.12 -25.93 28.62
N LEU A 10 3.42 -27.23 28.67
CA LEU A 10 2.91 -28.22 27.73
C LEU A 10 1.39 -28.35 27.86
N ASP A 11 0.86 -28.47 29.07
CA ASP A 11 -0.59 -28.49 29.34
C ASP A 11 -1.30 -27.22 28.83
N ALA A 12 -0.64 -26.07 28.93
CA ALA A 12 -1.17 -24.82 28.39
C ALA A 12 -1.16 -24.79 26.85
N ILE A 13 -0.13 -25.36 26.21
CA ILE A 13 -0.06 -25.51 24.74
C ILE A 13 -1.16 -26.44 24.24
N GLU A 14 -1.42 -27.56 24.93
CA GLU A 14 -2.50 -28.49 24.57
C GLU A 14 -3.88 -27.82 24.64
N ARG A 15 -4.09 -26.95 25.63
CA ARG A 15 -5.35 -26.20 25.80
C ARG A 15 -5.42 -24.90 25.00
N TRP A 16 -4.51 -24.67 24.04
CA TRP A 16 -4.38 -23.40 23.32
C TRP A 16 -5.69 -22.82 22.76
N ALA A 17 -6.57 -23.68 22.24
CA ALA A 17 -7.83 -23.28 21.61
C ALA A 17 -8.80 -22.61 22.59
N VAL A 18 -8.78 -22.99 23.87
CA VAL A 18 -9.69 -22.46 24.90
C VAL A 18 -9.09 -21.33 25.72
N LEU A 19 -7.77 -21.10 25.61
CA LEU A 19 -7.11 -20.00 26.30
C LEU A 19 -7.61 -18.64 25.82
N SER A 20 -7.79 -17.73 26.77
CA SER A 20 -8.04 -16.31 26.52
C SER A 20 -6.86 -15.65 25.80
N ARG A 21 -7.08 -14.47 25.23
CA ARG A 21 -6.02 -13.70 24.55
C ARG A 21 -4.83 -13.40 25.47
N SER A 22 -5.08 -13.15 26.76
CA SER A 22 -4.02 -12.84 27.73
C SER A 22 -3.19 -14.07 28.07
N GLU A 23 -3.83 -15.21 28.33
CA GLU A 23 -3.15 -16.48 28.61
C GLU A 23 -2.32 -16.95 27.42
N ARG A 24 -2.85 -16.81 26.20
CA ARG A 24 -2.10 -17.07 24.96
C ARG A 24 -0.83 -16.22 24.86
N ALA A 25 -0.92 -14.95 25.24
CA ALA A 25 0.24 -14.07 25.27
C ALA A 25 1.27 -14.54 26.29
N GLU A 26 0.83 -14.97 27.47
CA GLU A 26 1.73 -15.44 28.52
C GLU A 26 2.43 -16.75 28.17
N VAL A 27 1.75 -17.71 27.54
CA VAL A 27 2.38 -18.92 26.99
C VAL A 27 3.48 -18.55 25.99
N GLY A 28 3.19 -17.64 25.07
CA GLY A 28 4.19 -17.15 24.10
C GLY A 28 5.40 -16.48 24.78
N ARG A 29 5.17 -15.69 25.82
CA ARG A 29 6.23 -15.06 26.62
C ARG A 29 7.05 -16.08 27.40
N ALA A 30 6.40 -17.05 28.05
CA ALA A 30 7.05 -18.12 28.80
C ALA A 30 8.00 -18.94 27.90
N LEU A 31 7.52 -19.40 26.74
CA LEU A 31 8.37 -20.08 25.75
C LEU A 31 9.55 -19.21 25.31
N ARG A 32 9.32 -17.91 25.13
CA ARG A 32 10.41 -16.99 24.77
C ARG A 32 11.44 -16.85 25.89
N ARG A 33 11.03 -16.77 27.15
CA ARG A 33 11.93 -16.72 28.32
C ARG A 33 12.77 -17.98 28.47
N LEU A 34 12.27 -19.13 28.01
CA LEU A 34 13.04 -20.39 27.91
C LEU A 34 14.07 -20.39 26.77
N GLY A 35 14.13 -19.32 25.96
CA GLY A 35 15.07 -19.20 24.85
C GLY A 35 14.60 -19.84 23.56
N TRP A 36 13.29 -20.08 23.38
CA TRP A 36 12.73 -20.56 22.10
C TRP A 36 12.75 -19.43 21.06
N THR A 37 12.96 -19.79 19.79
CA THR A 37 12.85 -18.89 18.65
C THR A 37 11.39 -18.69 18.27
N TYR A 38 11.07 -17.60 17.56
CA TYR A 38 9.71 -17.40 17.05
C TYR A 38 9.28 -18.49 16.04
N GLY A 39 10.23 -19.15 15.37
CA GLY A 39 9.91 -20.31 14.51
C GLY A 39 9.44 -21.49 15.35
N GLU A 40 10.26 -21.90 16.31
CA GLU A 40 9.95 -22.99 17.25
C GLU A 40 8.65 -22.75 18.03
N ILE A 41 8.38 -21.50 18.44
CA ILE A 41 7.12 -21.17 19.14
C ILE A 41 5.92 -21.36 18.19
N ARG A 42 6.03 -20.95 16.91
CA ARG A 42 4.94 -21.08 15.93
C ARG A 42 4.63 -22.52 15.53
N GLU A 43 5.60 -23.42 15.68
CA GLU A 43 5.41 -24.84 15.45
C GLU A 43 4.49 -25.48 16.51
N VAL A 44 4.48 -24.94 17.73
CA VAL A 44 3.64 -25.47 18.83
C VAL A 44 2.37 -24.67 19.06
N ILE A 45 2.37 -23.36 18.80
CA ILE A 45 1.19 -22.51 18.94
C ILE A 45 0.88 -21.80 17.63
N ALA A 46 -0.37 -21.96 17.16
CA ALA A 46 -0.83 -21.41 15.89
C ALA A 46 -1.06 -19.89 15.99
N VAL A 47 0.03 -19.11 15.89
CA VAL A 47 -0.01 -17.65 15.98
C VAL A 47 0.86 -16.98 14.89
N PRO A 48 0.43 -15.85 14.30
CA PRO A 48 1.27 -15.08 13.38
C PRO A 48 2.55 -14.56 14.05
N LYS A 49 3.66 -14.54 13.29
CA LYS A 49 4.96 -14.05 13.78
C LYS A 49 4.91 -12.61 14.32
N GLY A 50 4.14 -11.73 13.67
CA GLY A 50 3.99 -10.33 14.11
C GLY A 50 3.38 -10.21 15.50
N THR A 51 2.41 -11.07 15.82
CA THR A 51 1.77 -11.12 17.14
C THR A 51 2.75 -11.56 18.22
N LEU A 52 3.55 -12.62 17.97
CA LEU A 52 4.61 -13.05 18.90
C LEU A 52 5.67 -11.96 19.13
N ALA A 53 6.07 -11.26 18.07
CA ALA A 53 7.00 -10.14 18.18
C ALA A 53 6.44 -9.03 19.07
N GLY A 54 5.13 -8.75 18.98
CA GLY A 54 4.44 -7.83 19.89
C GLY A 54 4.46 -8.31 21.34
N TRP A 55 4.07 -9.55 21.61
CA TRP A 55 4.02 -10.11 22.98
C TRP A 55 5.38 -10.19 23.65
N CYS A 56 6.43 -10.47 22.88
CA CYS A 56 7.77 -10.73 23.37
C CYS A 56 8.70 -9.52 23.28
N ARG A 57 8.19 -8.31 22.98
CA ARG A 57 9.00 -7.12 22.71
C ARG A 57 9.94 -6.75 23.86
N GLU A 58 9.51 -6.99 25.09
CA GLU A 58 10.24 -6.59 26.31
C GLU A 58 11.13 -7.70 26.88
N ILE A 59 11.05 -8.92 26.34
CA ILE A 59 11.79 -10.07 26.86
C ILE A 59 13.23 -10.02 26.34
N ARG A 60 14.17 -9.78 27.24
CA ARG A 60 15.61 -9.90 26.97
C ARG A 60 16.05 -11.35 27.14
N LEU A 61 16.69 -11.89 26.11
CA LEU A 61 17.33 -13.20 26.20
C LEU A 61 18.71 -13.09 26.83
N THR A 62 19.12 -14.14 27.54
CA THR A 62 20.50 -14.23 28.05
C THR A 62 21.49 -14.48 26.91
N GLY A 63 22.77 -14.16 27.14
CA GLY A 63 23.84 -14.42 26.16
C GLY A 63 23.93 -15.89 25.77
N GLU A 64 23.75 -16.80 26.73
CA GLU A 64 23.73 -18.25 26.52
C GLU A 64 22.56 -18.69 25.64
N GLN A 65 21.36 -18.16 25.87
CA GLN A 65 20.19 -18.44 25.04
C GLN A 65 20.39 -17.94 23.61
N ILE A 66 20.96 -16.74 23.43
CA ILE A 66 21.29 -16.20 22.10
C ILE A 66 22.31 -17.12 21.41
N ALA A 67 23.35 -17.56 22.12
CA ALA A 67 24.34 -18.48 21.58
C ALA A 67 23.72 -19.84 21.21
N ALA A 68 22.84 -20.39 22.05
CA ALA A 68 22.14 -21.63 21.79
C ALA A 68 21.20 -21.53 20.57
N ILE A 69 20.49 -20.40 20.43
CA ILE A 69 19.67 -20.10 19.26
C ILE A 69 20.54 -20.04 18.01
N LYS A 70 21.67 -19.31 18.05
CA LYS A 70 22.59 -19.20 16.91
C LYS A 70 23.18 -20.54 16.49
N ARG A 71 23.53 -21.41 17.45
CA ARG A 71 24.08 -22.74 17.16
C ARG A 71 23.08 -23.66 16.45
N ARG A 72 21.81 -23.61 16.82
CA ARG A 72 20.77 -24.52 16.28
C ARG A 72 19.99 -23.95 15.11
N THR A 73 19.86 -22.63 15.05
CA THR A 73 19.32 -21.98 13.85
C THR A 73 20.43 -22.05 12.83
N VAL A 74 20.42 -23.10 12.00
CA VAL A 74 21.25 -23.15 10.80
C VAL A 74 21.09 -21.79 10.15
N THR A 75 22.18 -21.05 9.99
CA THR A 75 22.18 -19.76 9.30
C THR A 75 21.54 -20.05 7.96
N GLN A 76 20.23 -19.82 7.81
CA GLN A 76 19.56 -19.96 6.53
C GLN A 76 20.38 -19.07 5.62
N ARG A 77 21.10 -19.70 4.68
CA ARG A 77 22.05 -19.06 3.75
C ARG A 77 21.48 -17.70 3.43
N GLY A 78 22.19 -16.67 3.88
CA GLY A 78 21.62 -15.35 4.15
C GLY A 78 20.62 -14.96 3.06
N VAL A 79 19.44 -14.48 3.49
CA VAL A 79 18.37 -13.90 2.65
C VAL A 79 18.99 -13.45 1.32
N PRO A 80 18.77 -14.20 0.21
CA PRO A 80 19.57 -14.03 -0.99
C PRO A 80 19.65 -12.53 -1.30
N ARG A 81 20.85 -11.98 -1.49
CA ARG A 81 21.08 -10.53 -1.73
C ARG A 81 20.08 -9.95 -2.75
N ASP A 82 19.63 -10.79 -3.68
CA ASP A 82 18.63 -10.49 -4.70
C ASP A 82 17.23 -10.14 -4.15
N THR A 83 16.79 -10.68 -3.01
CA THR A 83 15.49 -10.33 -2.40
C THR A 83 15.45 -8.92 -1.83
N GLN A 84 16.56 -8.44 -1.25
CA GLN A 84 16.68 -7.04 -0.82
C GLN A 84 16.80 -6.10 -2.01
N ARG A 85 17.50 -6.50 -3.09
CA ARG A 85 17.54 -5.75 -4.35
C ARG A 85 16.15 -5.63 -4.97
N LYS A 86 15.41 -6.73 -5.09
CA LYS A 86 14.02 -6.77 -5.57
C LYS A 86 13.11 -5.92 -4.71
N ARG A 87 13.19 -6.02 -3.38
CA ARG A 87 12.40 -5.20 -2.46
C ARG A 87 12.74 -3.71 -2.58
N ARG A 88 14.01 -3.33 -2.72
CA ARG A 88 14.40 -1.94 -2.98
C ARG A 88 13.87 -1.44 -4.31
N ALA A 89 13.99 -2.24 -5.37
CA ALA A 89 13.44 -1.89 -6.69
C ALA A 89 11.91 -1.75 -6.64
N GLU A 90 11.22 -2.63 -5.91
CA GLU A 90 9.78 -2.55 -5.70
C GLU A 90 9.38 -1.34 -4.86
N ILE A 91 10.09 -1.03 -3.78
CA ILE A 91 9.88 0.21 -3.00
C ILE A 91 10.08 1.44 -3.89
N VAL A 92 11.14 1.46 -4.71
CA VAL A 92 11.39 2.55 -5.65
C VAL A 92 10.25 2.66 -6.67
N ARG A 93 9.74 1.53 -7.18
CA ARG A 93 8.58 1.50 -8.08
C ARG A 93 7.32 2.02 -7.38
N ILE A 94 7.00 1.52 -6.18
CA ILE A 94 5.83 1.96 -5.39
C ILE A 94 5.95 3.44 -5.05
N GLN A 95 7.13 3.93 -4.68
CA GLN A 95 7.36 5.34 -4.43
C GLN A 95 7.25 6.16 -5.71
N ALA A 96 7.69 5.64 -6.86
CA ALA A 96 7.48 6.29 -8.15
C ALA A 96 6.00 6.35 -8.54
N ASP A 97 5.26 5.26 -8.34
CA ASP A 97 3.84 5.14 -8.63
C ASP A 97 2.99 6.02 -7.68
N ALA A 98 3.30 6.03 -6.37
CA ALA A 98 2.64 6.86 -5.37
C ALA A 98 2.93 8.36 -5.56
N ARG A 99 3.98 8.71 -6.30
CA ARG A 99 4.32 10.08 -6.69
C ARG A 99 3.68 10.49 -8.02
N GLU A 100 2.95 9.61 -8.69
CA GLU A 100 2.19 9.95 -9.89
C GLU A 100 0.89 10.66 -9.48
N PHE A 101 0.80 11.96 -9.77
CA PHE A 101 -0.45 12.70 -9.60
C PHE A 101 -1.37 12.41 -10.79
N ALA A 102 -2.31 11.49 -10.58
CA ALA A 102 -3.22 11.04 -11.62
C ALA A 102 -4.62 10.77 -11.09
N VAL A 103 -5.61 11.02 -11.93
CA VAL A 103 -7.01 10.65 -11.70
C VAL A 103 -7.48 9.75 -12.83
N ALA A 104 -8.25 8.72 -12.51
CA ALA A 104 -8.95 7.90 -13.48
C ALA A 104 -10.45 8.03 -13.25
N ASN A 105 -11.17 8.57 -14.24
CA ASN A 105 -12.61 8.79 -14.13
C ASN A 105 -13.30 8.60 -15.49
N THR A 106 -14.59 8.28 -15.47
CA THR A 106 -15.44 8.14 -16.65
C THR A 106 -16.19 9.42 -16.98
N ASP A 107 -16.39 10.32 -16.00
CA ASP A 107 -17.07 11.59 -16.17
C ASP A 107 -16.13 12.68 -16.75
N PRO A 108 -16.42 13.20 -17.96
CA PRO A 108 -15.66 14.29 -18.55
C PRO A 108 -15.69 15.60 -17.73
N ALA A 109 -16.74 15.85 -16.94
CA ALA A 109 -16.81 17.03 -16.08
C ALA A 109 -15.83 16.93 -14.90
N ALA A 110 -15.77 15.77 -14.23
CA ALA A 110 -14.76 15.51 -13.19
C ALA A 110 -13.34 15.65 -13.72
N LEU A 111 -13.04 15.08 -14.90
CA LEU A 111 -11.72 15.19 -15.52
C LEU A 111 -11.35 16.63 -15.88
N ARG A 112 -12.29 17.41 -16.44
CA ARG A 112 -12.07 18.84 -16.72
C ARG A 112 -11.79 19.64 -15.45
N ARG A 113 -12.55 19.40 -14.38
CA ARG A 113 -12.32 20.06 -13.09
C ARG A 113 -10.95 19.73 -12.54
N PHE A 114 -10.55 18.45 -12.60
CA PHE A 114 -9.21 18.04 -12.21
C PHE A 114 -8.14 18.76 -13.04
N ILE A 115 -8.22 18.72 -14.38
CA ILE A 115 -7.24 19.39 -15.25
C ILE A 115 -7.17 20.89 -14.95
N GLY A 116 -8.32 21.56 -14.79
CA GLY A 116 -8.38 22.97 -14.44
C GLY A 116 -7.74 23.25 -13.08
N TRP A 117 -8.08 22.46 -12.07
CA TRP A 117 -7.49 22.58 -10.73
C TRP A 117 -5.97 22.41 -10.77
N VAL A 118 -5.45 21.42 -11.50
CA VAL A 118 -4.01 21.23 -11.56
C VAL A 118 -3.31 22.36 -12.33
N ARG A 119 -3.89 22.86 -13.43
CA ARG A 119 -3.36 24.03 -14.16
C ARG A 119 -3.30 25.28 -13.27
N VAL A 120 -4.29 25.48 -12.40
CA VAL A 120 -4.33 26.62 -11.48
C VAL A 120 -3.33 26.47 -10.33
N HIS A 121 -3.21 25.28 -9.73
CA HIS A 121 -2.51 25.12 -8.46
C HIS A 121 -1.12 24.49 -8.55
N HIS A 122 -0.79 23.76 -9.62
CA HIS A 122 0.45 22.97 -9.66
C HIS A 122 1.48 23.41 -10.69
N ASP A 123 1.10 23.95 -11.84
CA ASP A 123 2.03 24.60 -12.79
C ASP A 123 1.23 25.26 -13.95
N PRO A 124 1.35 26.57 -14.20
CA PRO A 124 0.73 27.23 -15.35
C PRO A 124 1.45 26.97 -16.68
N ALA A 125 2.65 26.38 -16.68
CA ALA A 125 3.42 26.19 -17.90
C ALA A 125 2.75 25.16 -18.85
N PRO A 126 2.65 25.44 -20.16
CA PRO A 126 1.91 24.63 -21.14
C PRO A 126 2.52 23.24 -21.43
N THR A 127 3.55 22.80 -20.70
CA THR A 127 4.22 21.51 -20.92
C THR A 127 3.63 20.35 -20.13
N SER A 128 2.48 20.57 -19.46
CA SER A 128 1.74 19.51 -18.78
C SER A 128 1.05 18.58 -19.79
N SER A 129 1.80 17.62 -20.32
CA SER A 129 1.24 16.59 -21.20
C SER A 129 0.25 15.73 -20.42
N SER A 130 -1.05 15.94 -20.64
CA SER A 130 -2.11 15.17 -19.99
C SER A 130 -2.36 13.89 -20.76
N ARG A 131 -1.62 12.82 -20.44
CA ARG A 131 -1.86 11.52 -21.05
C ARG A 131 -3.23 11.02 -20.64
N CYS A 132 -4.22 11.06 -21.54
CA CYS A 132 -5.50 10.37 -21.38
C CYS A 132 -5.41 8.96 -21.98
N THR A 133 -5.76 7.95 -21.21
CA THR A 133 -5.93 6.58 -21.70
C THR A 133 -7.40 6.22 -21.63
N CYS A 134 -8.10 6.21 -22.77
CA CYS A 134 -9.51 5.80 -22.86
C CYS A 134 -9.63 4.29 -23.07
N THR A 135 -10.47 3.63 -22.26
CA THR A 135 -10.81 2.21 -22.41
C THR A 135 -12.31 2.01 -22.67
N GLY A 136 -12.74 1.98 -23.93
CA GLY A 136 -14.16 1.80 -24.30
C GLY A 136 -14.38 0.64 -25.26
N GLU A 137 -15.63 0.14 -25.34
CA GLU A 137 -16.06 -0.88 -26.32
C GLU A 137 -16.38 -0.30 -27.70
N THR A 138 -16.36 1.04 -27.85
CA THR A 138 -16.71 1.69 -29.12
C THR A 138 -15.61 1.44 -30.14
N THR A 139 -15.96 0.73 -31.20
CA THR A 139 -15.06 0.21 -32.25
C THR A 139 -14.29 1.26 -33.04
N ARG A 140 -14.56 2.56 -32.86
CA ARG A 140 -13.77 3.65 -33.45
C ARG A 140 -13.74 4.89 -32.54
N PRO A 141 -12.62 5.20 -31.86
CA PRO A 141 -12.39 6.55 -31.39
C PRO A 141 -12.33 7.46 -32.63
N ARG A 142 -13.34 8.33 -32.83
CA ARG A 142 -13.21 9.38 -33.83
C ARG A 142 -12.06 10.29 -33.39
N PRO A 143 -10.98 10.40 -34.17
CA PRO A 143 -9.94 11.39 -33.89
C PRO A 143 -10.61 12.77 -33.79
N GLY A 144 -10.47 13.44 -32.65
CA GLY A 144 -10.96 14.81 -32.45
C GLY A 144 -12.30 15.01 -31.72
N SER A 145 -13.07 13.96 -31.39
CA SER A 145 -14.32 14.16 -30.61
C SER A 145 -14.10 14.25 -29.09
N GLY A 146 -13.12 13.51 -28.56
CA GLY A 146 -12.82 13.50 -27.13
C GLY A 146 -12.07 14.75 -26.63
N GLY A 147 -11.11 15.25 -27.42
CA GLY A 147 -10.26 16.38 -27.05
C GLY A 147 -11.04 17.67 -26.79
N ARG A 148 -11.97 18.02 -27.68
CA ARG A 148 -12.82 19.22 -27.52
C ARG A 148 -13.67 19.19 -26.26
N ARG A 149 -14.22 18.02 -25.89
CA ARG A 149 -15.05 17.90 -24.69
C ARG A 149 -14.24 18.01 -23.40
N LEU A 150 -12.95 17.66 -23.43
CA LEU A 150 -12.03 17.76 -22.29
C LEU A 150 -11.17 19.03 -22.30
N MET A 151 -11.29 19.90 -23.32
CA MET A 151 -10.42 21.07 -23.52
C MET A 151 -8.93 20.70 -23.54
N LEU A 152 -8.62 19.53 -24.10
CA LEU A 152 -7.26 19.05 -24.31
C LEU A 152 -6.94 19.14 -25.80
N ASP A 153 -5.76 19.66 -26.12
CA ASP A 153 -5.28 19.73 -27.49
C ASP A 153 -4.90 18.32 -27.97
N ALA A 154 -5.01 18.08 -29.28
CA ALA A 154 -4.68 16.79 -29.89
C ALA A 154 -3.30 16.20 -29.49
N PRO A 155 -2.20 16.97 -29.34
CA PRO A 155 -0.90 16.44 -28.93
C PRO A 155 -0.82 15.86 -27.51
N ASP A 156 -1.81 16.12 -26.63
CA ASP A 156 -1.80 15.60 -25.26
C ASP A 156 -2.24 14.11 -25.18
N PHE A 157 -2.84 13.56 -26.25
CA PHE A 157 -3.32 12.18 -26.28
C PHE A 157 -2.25 11.22 -26.81
N THR A 158 -1.52 10.55 -25.93
CA THR A 158 -0.43 9.66 -26.37
C THR A 158 -0.83 8.22 -26.65
N LYS A 159 -1.97 7.72 -26.12
CA LYS A 159 -2.41 6.33 -26.34
C LYS A 159 -3.86 6.08 -25.97
N THR A 160 -4.68 5.67 -26.94
CA THR A 160 -6.00 5.07 -26.71
C THR A 160 -5.85 3.55 -26.69
N PHE A 161 -6.33 2.89 -25.62
CA PHE A 161 -6.32 1.43 -25.54
C PHE A 161 -7.74 0.90 -25.51
N ILE A 162 -8.20 0.39 -26.65
CA ILE A 162 -9.51 -0.24 -26.78
C ILE A 162 -9.34 -1.69 -26.33
N LYS A 163 -9.99 -2.08 -25.23
CA LYS A 163 -9.96 -3.47 -24.78
C LYS A 163 -10.90 -4.27 -25.68
N PRO A 164 -10.44 -5.35 -26.36
CA PRO A 164 -11.33 -6.18 -27.15
C PRO A 164 -12.37 -6.86 -26.25
N ALA A 165 -13.59 -7.04 -26.77
CA ALA A 165 -14.61 -7.80 -26.07
C ALA A 165 -14.14 -9.25 -25.83
N GLY A 166 -14.31 -9.79 -24.62
CA GLY A 166 -14.19 -11.24 -24.37
C GLY A 166 -13.06 -11.73 -23.46
N THR A 167 -12.28 -10.88 -22.76
CA THR A 167 -11.17 -11.37 -21.91
C THR A 167 -11.59 -12.01 -20.57
N GLY A 168 -12.82 -12.52 -20.41
CA GLY A 168 -13.28 -13.22 -19.20
C GLY A 168 -13.39 -12.40 -17.89
N HIS A 169 -13.04 -11.11 -17.88
CA HIS A 169 -13.14 -10.25 -16.69
C HIS A 169 -14.49 -9.53 -16.64
N ARG A 170 -15.02 -9.30 -15.42
CA ARG A 170 -16.30 -8.60 -15.17
C ARG A 170 -16.43 -7.34 -16.04
N LYS A 171 -17.54 -7.26 -16.78
CA LYS A 171 -17.83 -6.15 -17.71
C LYS A 171 -18.58 -5.05 -16.97
N ASN A 172 -17.85 -4.09 -16.39
CA ASN A 172 -18.46 -2.79 -16.11
C ASN A 172 -18.70 -2.10 -17.46
N ARG A 173 -19.97 -1.92 -17.84
CA ARG A 173 -20.35 -1.15 -19.03
C ARG A 173 -20.13 0.33 -18.73
N LEU A 174 -18.97 0.85 -19.17
CA LEU A 174 -18.63 2.26 -19.06
C LEU A 174 -18.84 2.90 -20.43
N PRO A 175 -19.93 3.65 -20.64
CA PRO A 175 -20.32 4.15 -21.98
C PRO A 175 -19.24 5.04 -22.62
N TYR A 176 -18.41 5.69 -21.82
CA TYR A 176 -17.31 6.55 -22.26
C TYR A 176 -15.92 5.96 -21.99
N GLY A 177 -15.87 4.74 -21.46
CA GLY A 177 -14.65 4.16 -20.90
C GLY A 177 -14.12 4.88 -19.67
N VAL A 178 -12.93 4.49 -19.22
CA VAL A 178 -12.16 5.24 -18.20
C VAL A 178 -11.14 6.08 -18.93
N CYS A 179 -11.02 7.37 -18.59
CA CYS A 179 -9.84 8.16 -18.94
C CYS A 179 -9.00 8.36 -17.69
N LYS A 180 -7.74 7.91 -17.74
CA LYS A 180 -6.73 8.27 -16.75
C LYS A 180 -6.01 9.52 -17.24
N THR A 181 -6.08 10.63 -16.50
CA THR A 181 -5.26 11.84 -16.73
C THR A 181 -4.05 11.79 -15.80
N ARG A 182 -2.86 12.01 -16.33
CA ARG A 182 -1.58 11.99 -15.59
C ARG A 182 -0.88 13.32 -15.79
N MET A 183 -0.17 13.77 -14.77
CA MET A 183 0.60 15.01 -14.86
C MET A 183 2.08 14.75 -14.69
N ARG A 184 2.87 15.55 -15.41
CA ARG A 184 4.32 15.48 -15.35
C ARG A 184 4.73 15.85 -13.93
N ARG A 185 5.71 15.11 -13.42
CA ARG A 185 6.25 15.31 -12.08
C ARG A 185 6.81 16.72 -11.94
N GLY A 186 6.20 17.53 -11.06
CA GLY A 186 6.84 18.69 -10.44
C GLY A 186 7.61 18.24 -9.19
N THR A 187 8.72 18.91 -8.87
CA THR A 187 9.50 18.62 -7.65
C THR A 187 8.69 18.90 -6.37
N ASP A 188 7.68 19.79 -6.46
CA ASP A 188 6.90 20.32 -5.35
C ASP A 188 5.40 19.96 -5.41
N ALA A 189 4.95 19.17 -6.39
CA ALA A 189 3.53 18.90 -6.63
C ALA A 189 2.81 18.36 -5.38
N TRP A 190 3.44 17.46 -4.63
CA TRP A 190 2.88 16.93 -3.37
C TRP A 190 2.66 18.01 -2.31
N TYR A 191 3.67 18.88 -2.10
CA TYR A 191 3.58 19.96 -1.12
C TYR A 191 2.47 20.94 -1.48
N ARG A 192 2.35 21.30 -2.77
CA ARG A 192 1.24 22.14 -3.26
C ARG A 192 -0.13 21.52 -3.00
N THR A 193 -0.27 20.20 -3.20
CA THR A 193 -1.53 19.50 -2.92
C THR A 193 -1.86 19.58 -1.44
N LEU A 194 -0.88 19.30 -0.56
CA LEU A 194 -1.09 19.38 0.88
C LEU A 194 -1.46 20.80 1.33
N THR A 195 -0.75 21.83 0.83
CA THR A 195 -1.08 23.22 1.11
C THR A 195 -2.50 23.57 0.67
N TRP A 196 -2.92 23.12 -0.53
CA TRP A 196 -4.28 23.33 -1.01
C TRP A 196 -5.32 22.62 -0.12
N ILE A 197 -5.08 21.35 0.27
CA ILE A 197 -5.96 20.61 1.18
C ILE A 197 -6.08 21.34 2.51
N THR A 198 -4.98 21.79 3.09
CA THR A 198 -4.98 22.53 4.36
C THR A 198 -5.75 23.84 4.24
N ALA A 199 -5.59 24.57 3.13
CA ALA A 199 -6.35 25.80 2.88
C ALA A 199 -7.86 25.54 2.78
N ILE A 200 -8.28 24.51 2.04
CA ILE A 200 -9.71 24.14 1.94
C ILE A 200 -10.26 23.67 3.29
N ALA A 201 -9.51 22.84 4.02
CA ALA A 201 -9.91 22.39 5.34
C ALA A 201 -10.12 23.57 6.31
N ALA A 202 -9.26 24.58 6.25
CA ALA A 202 -9.42 25.80 7.05
C ALA A 202 -10.67 26.61 6.64
N THR A 203 -11.05 26.63 5.35
CA THR A 203 -12.29 27.31 4.92
C THR A 203 -13.57 26.59 5.34
N TRP A 204 -13.50 25.28 5.60
CA TRP A 204 -14.68 24.45 5.93
C TRP A 204 -14.72 24.02 7.39
N ALA A 205 -13.68 24.34 8.18
CA ALA A 205 -13.72 24.11 9.61
C ALA A 205 -14.84 24.98 10.20
N PRO A 206 -15.84 24.39 10.89
CA PRO A 206 -16.86 25.18 11.56
C PRO A 206 -16.16 26.12 12.55
N ASP A 207 -16.58 27.38 12.59
CA ASP A 207 -16.02 28.36 13.50
C ASP A 207 -16.24 27.84 14.92
N SER A 208 -15.20 27.31 15.56
CA SER A 208 -15.31 26.64 16.86
C SER A 208 -15.60 27.61 18.01
N ARG A 209 -16.02 28.84 17.68
CA ARG A 209 -16.33 29.95 18.57
C ARG A 209 -17.83 30.19 18.77
N THR A 210 -18.72 29.39 18.16
CA THR A 210 -20.18 29.55 18.29
C THR A 210 -20.87 28.52 19.19
N THR A 211 -20.13 27.75 20.00
CA THR A 211 -20.71 26.97 21.10
C THR A 211 -20.52 27.72 22.42
N ASP A 212 -21.35 28.74 22.63
CA ASP A 212 -21.66 29.34 23.94
C ASP A 212 -23.14 29.09 24.26
#